data_AF-A0A9Y2INL1-F1
#
_entry.id   AF-A0A9Y2INL1-F1
#
_cell.length_a   1.000
_cell.length_b   1.000
_cell.length_c   1.000
_cell.angle_alpha   90.00
_cell.angle_beta   90.00
_cell.angle_gamma   90.00
#
_symmetry.space_group_name_H-M   'P 1'
#
loop_
_entity.id
_entity.type
_entity.pdbx_description
1 polymer ?
#
loop_
_entity_poly.entity_id
_entity_poly.type
_entity_poly.pdbx_seq_one_letter_code
_entity_poly.pdbx_strand_id
1 'polypeptide(L)'
;MEFLVTVFAATTMPTPGPAEVRLGDALVLVSGVSAEREAFPAFLYVYVADVAGTYARALAAGATSVEEPRETPYGDFRAMVRDPSGNVFQLAARKA
;
A
#
# COMPACT_ATOMS: atom_id res chain seq x y z
N MET A 1 6.87 -7.86 2.68
CA MET A 1 7.35 -7.64 1.30
C MET A 1 6.38 -8.20 0.26
N GLU A 2 5.97 -9.47 0.37
CA GLU A 2 5.03 -10.13 -0.56
C GLU A 2 3.74 -9.35 -0.80
N PHE A 3 3.13 -8.77 0.25
CA PHE A 3 1.95 -7.93 0.13
C PHE A 3 2.12 -6.80 -0.90
N LEU A 4 3.27 -6.10 -0.89
CA LEU A 4 3.52 -4.99 -1.81
C LEU A 4 3.65 -5.48 -3.25
N VAL A 5 4.30 -6.63 -3.45
CA VAL A 5 4.45 -7.26 -4.77
C VAL A 5 3.08 -7.69 -5.31
N THR A 6 2.29 -8.40 -4.51
CA THR A 6 0.99 -8.94 -4.93
C THR A 6 -0.06 -7.86 -5.17
N VAL A 7 -0.13 -6.86 -4.29
CA VAL A 7 -1.19 -5.84 -4.34
C VAL A 7 -0.87 -4.76 -5.36
N PHE A 8 0.38 -4.29 -5.41
CA PHE A 8 0.79 -3.14 -6.21
C PHE A 8 1.66 -3.49 -7.42
N ALA A 9 1.86 -4.78 -7.71
CA ALA A 9 2.83 -5.24 -8.71
C ALA A 9 4.24 -4.64 -8.46
N ALA A 10 4.59 -4.45 -7.18
CA ALA A 10 5.84 -3.81 -6.81
C ALA A 10 7.03 -4.70 -7.14
N THR A 11 8.15 -4.08 -7.51
CA THR A 11 9.44 -4.79 -7.66
C THR A 11 10.32 -4.52 -6.45
N THR A 12 11.01 -5.54 -5.97
CA THR A 12 11.92 -5.43 -4.83
C THR A 12 13.36 -5.58 -5.27
N MET A 13 14.26 -4.84 -4.65
CA MET A 13 15.70 -5.04 -4.80
C MET A 13 16.32 -5.27 -3.43
N PRO A 14 17.08 -6.37 -3.24
CA PRO A 14 17.79 -6.60 -2.00
C PRO A 14 18.94 -5.60 -1.87
N THR A 15 19.01 -4.94 -0.72
CA THR A 15 20.15 -4.08 -0.34
C THR A 15 20.69 -4.55 1.01
N PRO A 16 21.93 -4.18 1.38
CA PRO A 16 22.44 -4.42 2.74
C PRO A 16 21.69 -3.64 3.84
N GLY A 17 20.82 -2.70 3.46
CA GLY A 17 20.04 -1.85 4.35
C GLY A 17 18.53 -2.06 4.17
N PRO A 18 17.72 -0.99 4.27
CA PRO A 18 16.30 -1.06 3.98
C PRO A 18 16.04 -1.62 2.57
N ALA A 19 15.06 -2.51 2.46
CA ALA A 19 14.68 -3.06 1.17
C ALA A 19 14.11 -1.94 0.28
N GLU A 20 14.59 -1.87 -0.96
CA GLU A 20 14.08 -0.94 -1.95
C GLU A 20 12.86 -1.56 -2.65
N VAL A 21 11.76 -0.81 -2.65
CA VAL A 21 10.49 -1.25 -3.22
C VAL A 21 10.01 -0.20 -4.21
N ARG A 22 9.88 -0.60 -5.48
CA ARG A 22 9.32 0.28 -6.51
C ARG A 22 7.82 0.05 -6.61
N LEU A 23 7.03 1.09 -6.38
CA LEU A 23 5.58 1.11 -6.64
C LEU A 23 5.32 2.09 -7.78
N GLY A 24 5.15 1.58 -9.00
CA GLY A 24 5.10 2.43 -10.19
C GLY A 24 6.38 3.24 -10.36
N ASP A 25 6.27 4.56 -10.32
CA ASP A 25 7.38 5.52 -10.38
C ASP A 25 7.93 5.92 -9.00
N ALA A 26 7.29 5.52 -7.91
CA ALA A 26 7.72 5.80 -6.55
C ALA A 26 8.72 4.75 -6.03
N LEU A 27 9.72 5.23 -5.28
CA LEU A 27 10.61 4.38 -4.48
C LEU A 27 10.20 4.47 -3.01
N VAL A 28 9.93 3.32 -2.39
CA VAL A 28 9.62 3.18 -0.97
C VAL A 28 10.68 2.31 -0.33
N LEU A 29 11.24 2.77 0.79
CA LEU A 29 12.18 2.00 1.60
C LEU A 29 11.44 1.30 2.72
N VAL A 30 11.61 -0.02 2.84
CA VAL A 30 11.01 -0.82 3.90
C VAL A 30 12.12 -1.31 4.83
N SER A 31 12.07 -0.87 6.08
CA SER A 31 12.99 -1.30 7.14
C SER A 31 12.35 -2.34 8.04
N GLY A 32 13.16 -3.24 8.59
CA GLY A 32 12.73 -4.12 9.68
C GLY A 32 12.59 -3.39 11.01
N VAL A 33 11.99 -4.07 11.98
CA VAL A 33 11.92 -3.63 13.37
C VAL A 33 13.26 -3.92 14.06
N SER A 34 13.78 -2.97 14.84
CA SER A 34 14.99 -3.11 15.65
C SER A 34 14.82 -2.47 17.02
N ALA A 35 15.81 -2.61 17.92
CA ALA A 35 15.78 -1.97 19.23
C ALA A 35 15.74 -0.44 19.13
N GLU A 36 16.33 0.13 18.07
CA GLU A 36 16.37 1.56 17.79
C GLU A 36 15.16 2.02 16.96
N ARG A 37 14.42 1.09 16.33
CA ARG A 37 13.24 1.35 15.50
C ARG A 37 12.14 0.36 15.80
N GLU A 38 11.33 0.71 16.76
CA GLU A 38 10.12 -0.04 17.10
C GLU A 38 9.16 -0.11 15.91
N ALA A 39 8.29 -1.12 15.91
CA ALA A 39 7.25 -1.27 14.92
C ALA A 39 6.29 -0.07 14.99
N PHE A 40 6.17 0.66 13.88
CA PHE A 40 5.18 1.71 13.75
C PHE A 40 4.42 1.53 12.43
N PRO A 41 3.08 1.64 12.43
CA PRO A 41 2.31 1.53 11.21
C PRO A 41 2.53 2.79 10.35
N ALA A 42 2.90 2.59 9.10
CA ALA A 42 2.91 3.65 8.11
C ALA A 42 1.48 3.95 7.63
N PHE A 43 1.23 5.21 7.26
CA PHE A 43 0.05 5.61 6.48
C PHE A 43 0.52 6.09 5.11
N LEU A 44 0.15 5.39 4.04
CA LEU A 44 0.59 5.67 2.67
C LEU A 44 -0.60 5.98 1.78
N TYR A 45 -0.57 7.13 1.11
CA TYR A 45 -1.52 7.48 0.06
C TYR A 45 -0.90 7.09 -1.28
N VAL A 46 -1.50 6.10 -1.96
CA VAL A 46 -1.01 5.54 -3.21
C VAL A 46 -2.05 5.74 -4.32
N TYR A 47 -1.65 6.43 -5.38
CA TYR A 47 -2.46 6.49 -6.60
C TYR A 47 -2.30 5.19 -7.39
N VAL A 48 -3.43 4.60 -7.80
CA VAL A 48 -3.48 3.35 -8.57
C VAL A 48 -4.41 3.52 -9.76
N ALA A 49 -4.15 2.78 -10.84
CA ALA A 49 -5.00 2.83 -12.02
C ALA A 49 -6.39 2.23 -11.78
N ASP A 50 -6.48 1.22 -10.90
CA ASP A 50 -7.73 0.53 -10.56
C ASP A 50 -7.82 0.31 -9.04
N VAL A 51 -8.60 1.16 -8.38
CA VAL A 51 -8.83 1.08 -6.92
C VAL A 51 -9.62 -0.17 -6.56
N ALA A 52 -10.65 -0.53 -7.32
CA ALA A 52 -11.51 -1.66 -6.99
C ALA A 52 -10.74 -2.99 -7.08
N GLY A 53 -9.99 -3.20 -8.17
CA GLY A 53 -9.15 -4.38 -8.33
C GLY A 53 -8.00 -4.41 -7.33
N THR A 54 -7.36 -3.27 -7.03
CA THR A 54 -6.30 -3.22 -6.02
C THR A 54 -6.83 -3.52 -4.62
N TYR A 55 -7.99 -2.97 -4.27
CA TYR A 55 -8.69 -3.26 -3.02
C TYR A 55 -9.02 -4.75 -2.89
N ALA A 56 -9.60 -5.36 -3.92
CA ALA A 56 -9.92 -6.79 -3.92
C ALA A 56 -8.67 -7.67 -3.76
N ARG A 57 -7.57 -7.36 -4.46
CA ARG A 57 -6.28 -8.05 -4.29
C ARG A 57 -5.73 -7.90 -2.88
N ALA A 58 -5.86 -6.72 -2.27
CA ALA A 58 -5.40 -6.48 -0.90
C ALA A 58 -6.16 -7.36 0.10
N LEU A 59 -7.49 -7.44 -0.01
CA LEU A 59 -8.29 -8.32 0.85
C LEU A 59 -7.91 -9.79 0.66
N ALA A 60 -7.72 -10.24 -0.59
CA ALA A 60 -7.27 -11.60 -0.88
C ALA A 60 -5.86 -11.90 -0.31
N ALA A 61 -5.01 -10.88 -0.19
CA ALA A 61 -3.68 -10.96 0.42
C ALA A 61 -3.68 -10.80 1.96
N GLY A 62 -4.85 -10.84 2.61
CA GLY A 62 -4.99 -10.81 4.06
C GLY A 62 -5.06 -9.41 4.67
N ALA A 63 -5.23 -8.35 3.86
CA ALA A 63 -5.57 -7.04 4.40
C ALA A 63 -6.99 -7.02 4.98
N THR A 64 -7.22 -6.09 5.88
CA THR A 64 -8.56 -5.76 6.38
C THR A 64 -9.06 -4.47 5.75
N SER A 65 -10.36 -4.40 5.46
CA SER A 65 -10.98 -3.17 4.99
C SER A 65 -11.00 -2.12 6.09
N VAL A 66 -10.58 -0.91 5.78
CA VAL A 66 -10.71 0.27 6.65
C VAL A 66 -11.78 1.21 6.09
N GLU A 67 -11.83 1.38 4.77
CA GLU A 67 -12.86 2.11 4.05
C GLU A 67 -13.13 1.40 2.71
N GLU A 68 -14.38 1.02 2.46
CA GLU A 68 -14.79 0.42 1.19
C GLU A 68 -14.67 1.41 0.02
N PRO A 69 -14.45 0.92 -1.21
CA PRO A 69 -14.35 1.76 -2.40
C PRO A 69 -15.58 2.67 -2.57
N ARG A 70 -15.34 3.99 -2.66
CA ARG A 70 -16.39 4.99 -2.88
C ARG A 70 -15.87 6.21 -3.63
N GLU A 71 -16.78 6.93 -4.27
CA GLU A 71 -16.50 8.29 -4.73
C GLU A 71 -16.42 9.24 -3.54
N THR A 72 -15.38 10.07 -3.53
CA THR A 72 -15.19 11.12 -2.53
C THR A 72 -15.93 12.40 -2.92
N PRO A 73 -16.21 13.31 -1.96
CA PRO A 73 -16.86 14.59 -2.27
C PRO A 73 -16.08 15.49 -3.26
N TYR A 74 -14.78 15.26 -3.40
CA TYR A 74 -13.87 15.98 -4.30
C TYR A 74 -13.56 15.20 -5.60
N GLY A 75 -14.30 14.12 -5.88
CA GLY A 75 -14.33 13.47 -7.19
C GLY A 75 -13.38 12.29 -7.38
N ASP A 76 -12.42 12.07 -6.48
CA ASP A 76 -11.55 10.88 -6.53
C ASP A 76 -12.35 9.63 -6.16
N PHE A 77 -12.06 8.50 -6.83
CA PHE A 77 -12.51 7.19 -6.38
C PHE A 77 -11.45 6.62 -5.42
N ARG A 78 -11.86 6.23 -4.20
CA ARG A 78 -10.96 5.96 -3.08
C ARG A 78 -11.37 4.72 -2.29
N ALA A 79 -10.40 4.00 -1.74
CA ALA A 79 -10.59 2.98 -0.71
C ALA A 79 -9.45 3.03 0.33
N MET A 80 -9.61 2.38 1.47
CA MET A 80 -8.52 2.17 2.44
C MET A 80 -8.47 0.73 2.94
N VAL A 81 -7.26 0.21 3.07
CA VAL A 81 -6.99 -1.13 3.62
C VAL A 81 -5.87 -1.06 4.65
N ARG A 82 -5.90 -1.96 5.63
CA ARG A 82 -4.79 -2.19 6.56
C ARG A 82 -4.13 -3.53 6.23
N ASP A 83 -2.83 -3.49 5.95
CA ASP A 83 -2.05 -4.70 5.64
C ASP A 83 -1.79 -5.58 6.88
N PRO A 84 -1.28 -6.81 6.71
CA PRO A 84 -0.96 -7.69 7.84
C PRO A 84 0.13 -7.17 8.79
N SER A 85 0.93 -6.18 8.37
CA SER A 85 1.95 -5.53 9.21
C SER A 85 1.40 -4.31 9.97
N GLY A 86 0.11 -4.00 9.80
CA GLY A 86 -0.57 -2.89 10.45
C GLY A 86 -0.51 -1.56 9.69
N ASN A 87 0.20 -1.49 8.56
CA ASN A 87 0.27 -0.28 7.73
C ASN A 87 -1.08 -0.02 7.07
N VAL A 88 -1.44 1.25 6.95
CA VAL A 88 -2.67 1.68 6.28
C VAL A 88 -2.32 2.23 4.89
N PHE A 89 -2.97 1.68 3.87
CA PHE A 89 -2.87 2.12 2.49
C PHE A 89 -4.18 2.76 2.07
N GLN A 90 -4.09 4.04 1.71
CA GLN A 90 -5.16 4.75 1.02
C GLN A 90 -4.94 4.63 -0.49
N LEU A 91 -5.87 3.96 -1.15
CA LEU A 91 -5.88 3.75 -2.59
C LEU A 91 -6.74 4.84 -3.21
N ALA A 92 -6.24 5.56 -4.21
CA ALA A 92 -7.10 6.44 -5.00
C ALA A 92 -6.78 6.43 -6.49
N ALA A 93 -7.77 6.81 -7.28
CA ALA A 93 -7.62 7.16 -8.68
C ALA A 93 -8.16 8.57 -8.89
N ARG A 94 -7.41 9.40 -9.60
CA ARG A 94 -7.90 10.72 -10.06
C ARG A 94 -8.93 10.49 -11.16
N LYS A 95 -10.06 11.17 -11.07
CA LYS A 95 -10.98 11.28 -12.22
C LYS A 95 -10.28 12.17 -13.26
N ALA A 96 -10.16 11.67 -14.49
CA ALA A 96 -9.65 12.45 -15.63
C ALA A 96 -10.59 13.60 -15.98
#